data_AF-A0A0C1NYY3-F1
#
_entry.id   AF-A0A0C1NYY3-F1
#
_cell.length_a   1.000
_cell.length_b   1.000
_cell.length_c   1.000
_cell.angle_alpha   90.00
_cell.angle_beta   90.00
_cell.angle_gamma   90.00
#
_symmetry.space_group_name_H-M   'P 1'
#
loop_
_entity.id
_entity.type
_entity.pdbx_description
1 polymer ?
#
loop_
_entity_poly.entity_id
_entity_poly.type
_entity_poly.pdbx_seq_one_letter_code
_entity_poly.pdbx_strand_id
1 'polypeptide(L)'
;MILNFGKFKGWRVDEVPLSYLTWLFESLTGKPELREAARAEIHRRVSGYELDTEPLNMERVKRVYRTLAMEFHPDRGGSHMAMQAINAFYEAIRQ
;
A
#
# COMPACT_ATOMS: atom_id res chain seq x y z
N MET A 1 -16.05 18.76 2.00
CA MET A 1 -15.68 20.12 1.55
C MET A 1 -15.90 20.22 0.05
N ILE A 2 -16.44 21.33 -0.47
CA ILE A 2 -16.61 21.58 -1.91
C ILE A 2 -15.52 22.55 -2.39
N LEU A 3 -14.92 22.26 -3.54
CA LEU A 3 -13.95 23.16 -4.18
C LEU A 3 -14.65 24.39 -4.76
N ASN A 4 -14.21 25.59 -4.39
CA ASN A 4 -14.76 26.85 -4.91
C ASN A 4 -13.93 27.49 -6.04
N PHE A 5 -12.90 26.81 -6.54
CA PHE A 5 -11.99 27.28 -7.59
C PHE A 5 -11.40 26.13 -8.40
N GLY A 6 -10.62 26.46 -9.43
CA GLY A 6 -9.82 25.51 -10.19
C GLY A 6 -10.63 24.64 -11.13
N LYS A 7 -9.96 23.64 -11.71
CA LYS A 7 -10.53 22.73 -12.72
C LYS A 7 -11.75 21.93 -12.20
N PHE A 8 -11.77 21.63 -10.91
CA PHE A 8 -12.82 20.83 -10.26
C PHE A 8 -13.75 21.69 -9.37
N LYS A 9 -13.97 22.96 -9.74
CA LYS A 9 -14.91 23.83 -9.01
C LYS A 9 -16.31 23.20 -8.96
N GLY A 10 -16.91 23.19 -7.77
CA GLY A 10 -18.22 22.59 -7.50
C GLY A 10 -18.17 21.12 -7.08
N TRP A 11 -17.02 20.46 -7.22
CA TRP A 11 -16.86 19.07 -6.83
C TRP A 11 -16.53 18.95 -5.35
N ARG A 12 -16.95 17.85 -4.73
CA ARG A 12 -16.51 17.51 -3.39
C ARG A 12 -15.06 17.00 -3.44
N VAL A 13 -14.30 17.27 -2.38
CA VAL A 13 -12.89 16.83 -2.27
C VAL A 13 -12.75 15.30 -2.44
N ASP A 14 -13.72 14.51 -1.99
CA ASP A 14 -13.72 13.05 -2.13
C ASP A 14 -14.04 12.54 -3.54
N GLU A 15 -14.51 13.40 -4.45
CA GLU A 15 -14.79 13.08 -5.86
C GLU A 15 -13.63 13.46 -6.80
N VAL A 16 -12.69 14.26 -6.31
CA VAL A 16 -11.58 14.81 -7.10
C VAL A 16 -10.52 13.73 -7.36
N PRO A 17 -9.92 13.65 -8.55
CA PRO A 17 -8.85 12.68 -8.83
C PRO A 17 -7.64 12.82 -7.90
N LEU A 18 -7.00 11.69 -7.56
CA LEU A 18 -5.87 11.66 -6.62
C LEU A 18 -4.73 12.61 -7.05
N SER A 19 -4.41 12.67 -8.34
CA SER A 19 -3.39 13.57 -8.88
C SER A 19 -3.66 15.04 -8.62
N TYR A 20 -4.94 15.46 -8.64
CA TYR A 20 -5.30 16.85 -8.33
C TYR A 20 -5.29 17.10 -6.82
N LEU A 21 -5.64 16.10 -6.00
CA LEU A 21 -5.46 16.18 -4.55
C LEU A 21 -3.98 16.34 -4.18
N THR A 22 -3.07 15.62 -4.83
CA THR A 22 -1.62 15.78 -4.65
C THR A 22 -1.18 17.21 -4.99
N TRP A 23 -1.65 17.76 -6.11
CA TRP A 23 -1.38 19.16 -6.44
C TRP A 23 -1.93 20.14 -5.40
N LEU A 24 -3.16 19.92 -4.90
CA LEU A 24 -3.74 20.73 -3.83
C LEU A 24 -2.91 20.65 -2.53
N PHE A 25 -2.33 19.48 -2.25
CA PHE A 25 -1.49 19.28 -1.07
C PHE A 25 -0.12 19.95 -1.20
N GLU A 26 0.56 19.77 -2.34
CA GLU A 26 1.96 20.17 -2.53
C GLU A 26 2.15 21.58 -3.05
N SER A 27 1.24 22.06 -3.91
CA SER A 27 1.45 23.28 -4.70
C SER A 27 0.53 24.45 -4.29
N LEU A 28 -0.62 24.17 -3.67
CA LEU A 28 -1.57 25.22 -3.32
C LEU A 28 -1.12 26.03 -2.09
N THR A 29 -1.05 27.35 -2.25
CA THR A 29 -0.74 28.30 -1.17
C THR A 29 -1.97 29.10 -0.75
N GLY A 30 -1.97 29.61 0.49
CA GLY A 30 -3.02 30.51 1.00
C GLY A 30 -4.37 29.87 1.35
N LYS A 31 -4.51 28.55 1.28
CA LYS A 31 -5.75 27.82 1.64
C LYS A 31 -5.46 26.60 2.55
N PRO A 32 -5.08 26.80 3.82
CA PRO A 32 -4.64 25.72 4.71
C PRO A 32 -5.71 24.65 4.95
N GLU A 33 -6.97 25.04 5.09
CA GLU A 33 -8.09 24.10 5.31
C GLU A 33 -8.27 23.14 4.15
N LEU A 34 -8.13 23.64 2.91
CA LEU A 34 -8.26 22.80 1.73
C LEU A 34 -7.04 21.89 1.55
N ARG A 35 -5.86 22.37 1.91
CA ARG A 35 -4.64 21.56 1.90
C ARG A 35 -4.75 20.39 2.88
N GLU A 36 -5.30 20.63 4.09
CA GLU A 36 -5.56 19.56 5.05
C GLU A 36 -6.67 18.62 4.59
N ALA A 37 -7.74 19.13 3.99
CA ALA A 37 -8.79 18.29 3.42
C ALA A 37 -8.24 17.38 2.30
N ALA A 38 -7.33 17.88 1.45
CA ALA A 38 -6.65 17.08 0.44
C ALA A 38 -5.73 16.03 1.08
N ARG A 39 -4.95 16.40 2.11
CA ARG A 39 -4.10 15.46 2.86
C ARG A 39 -4.91 14.32 3.48
N ALA A 40 -6.00 14.64 4.17
CA ALA A 40 -6.87 13.66 4.80
C ALA A 40 -7.51 12.71 3.78
N GLU A 41 -7.94 13.24 2.63
CA GLU A 41 -8.52 12.42 1.57
C GLU A 41 -7.46 11.55 0.87
N ILE A 42 -6.26 12.06 0.63
CA ILE A 42 -5.12 11.26 0.16
C ILE A 42 -4.90 10.11 1.14
N HIS A 43 -4.75 10.41 2.44
CA HIS A 43 -4.55 9.40 3.48
C HIS A 43 -5.66 8.36 3.49
N ARG A 44 -6.94 8.77 3.42
CA ARG A 44 -8.08 7.84 3.36
C ARG A 44 -8.04 6.93 2.14
N ARG A 45 -7.61 7.43 0.98
CA ARG A 45 -7.50 6.63 -0.26
C ARG A 45 -6.31 5.69 -0.23
N VAL A 46 -5.23 6.10 0.41
CA VAL A 46 -4.00 5.30 0.50
C VAL A 46 -3.88 4.49 1.78
N SER A 47 -4.77 4.64 2.77
CA SER A 47 -4.65 3.95 4.06
C SER A 47 -4.86 2.43 3.96
N GLY A 48 -5.43 1.93 2.86
CA GLY A 48 -5.42 0.49 2.55
C GLY A 48 -4.06 -0.01 2.04
N TYR A 49 -3.20 0.91 1.60
CA TYR A 49 -1.75 0.74 1.49
C TYR A 49 -1.13 1.23 2.78
N GLU A 50 -1.41 0.57 3.90
CA GLU A 50 -0.39 0.54 4.95
C GLU A 50 0.87 0.02 4.26
N LEU A 51 1.72 0.95 3.81
CA LEU A 51 3.12 0.69 3.59
C LEU A 51 3.53 0.07 4.90
N ASP A 52 3.69 -1.24 4.87
CA ASP A 52 4.31 -1.97 5.95
C ASP A 52 5.71 -1.37 6.06
N THR A 53 5.82 -0.33 6.90
CA THR A 53 7.01 0.53 6.96
C THR A 53 8.14 -0.22 7.63
N GLU A 54 7.86 -1.39 8.20
CA GLU A 54 8.90 -2.34 8.53
C GLU A 54 9.60 -2.76 7.23
N PRO A 55 10.88 -2.37 7.03
CA PRO A 55 11.64 -2.88 5.91
C PRO A 55 11.57 -4.41 5.96
N LEU A 56 11.31 -5.03 4.81
CA LEU A 56 11.31 -6.48 4.69
C LEU A 56 12.65 -7.01 5.20
N ASN A 57 12.65 -7.53 6.42
CA ASN A 57 13.84 -8.06 7.06
C ASN A 57 13.87 -9.58 6.94
N MET A 58 15.08 -10.15 7.05
CA MET A 58 15.28 -11.58 6.85
C MET A 58 14.53 -12.44 7.89
N GLU A 59 14.26 -11.91 9.09
CA GLU A 59 13.49 -12.64 10.12
C GLU A 59 12.02 -12.78 9.73
N ARG A 60 11.44 -11.71 9.17
CA ARG A 60 10.08 -11.71 8.65
C ARG A 60 9.94 -12.65 7.46
N VAL A 61 10.90 -12.63 6.54
CA VAL A 61 10.96 -13.56 5.40
C VAL A 61 11.04 -15.01 5.89
N LYS A 62 11.91 -15.31 6.86
CA LYS A 62 12.01 -16.65 7.48
C LYS A 62 10.71 -17.10 8.13
N ARG A 63 10.01 -16.21 8.82
CA ARG A 63 8.72 -16.51 9.46
C ARG A 63 7.67 -16.90 8.42
N VAL A 64 7.52 -16.10 7.39
CA VAL A 64 6.57 -16.36 6.28
C VAL A 64 6.93 -17.66 5.57
N TYR A 65 8.21 -17.88 5.25
CA TYR A 65 8.70 -19.14 4.68
C TYR A 65 8.29 -20.35 5.53
N ARG A 66 8.54 -20.31 6.85
CA ARG A 66 8.19 -21.42 7.75
C ARG A 66 6.70 -21.70 7.77
N THR A 67 5.87 -20.66 7.80
CA THR A 67 4.41 -20.79 7.77
C THR A 67 3.95 -21.48 6.48
N LEU A 68 4.39 -20.98 5.32
CA LEU A 68 4.04 -21.54 4.03
C LEU A 68 4.58 -22.96 3.84
N ALA A 69 5.82 -23.22 4.27
CA ALA A 69 6.41 -24.55 4.23
C ALA A 69 5.62 -25.56 5.07
N MET A 70 5.10 -25.17 6.23
CA MET A 70 4.26 -26.05 7.05
C MET A 70 2.88 -26.29 6.45
N GLU A 71 2.30 -25.27 5.80
CA GLU A 71 0.98 -25.37 5.15
C GLU A 71 1.03 -26.23 3.89
N PHE A 72 2.05 -26.02 3.05
CA PHE A 72 2.17 -26.67 1.74
C PHE A 72 3.11 -27.87 1.73
N HIS A 73 3.56 -28.35 2.90
CA HIS A 73 4.45 -29.51 2.98
C HIS A 73 3.79 -30.75 2.37
N PRO A 74 4.45 -31.47 1.44
CA PRO A 74 3.90 -32.69 0.83
C PRO A 74 3.49 -33.75 1.85
N ASP A 75 4.32 -33.97 2.89
CA ASP A 75 4.03 -34.94 3.96
C ASP A 75 2.81 -34.57 4.82
N ARG A 76 2.27 -33.36 4.68
CA ARG A 76 1.07 -32.88 5.36
C ARG A 76 -0.14 -32.78 4.42
N GLY A 77 -0.05 -33.37 3.23
CA GLY A 77 -1.07 -33.29 2.19
C GLY A 77 -0.98 -32.03 1.33
N GLY A 78 0.11 -31.27 1.45
CA GLY A 78 0.40 -30.10 0.61
C GLY A 78 0.93 -30.49 -0.77
N SER A 79 1.30 -29.47 -1.56
CA SER A 79 1.72 -29.64 -2.95
C SER A 79 3.24 -29.64 -3.10
N HIS A 80 3.79 -30.69 -3.74
CA HIS A 80 5.21 -30.75 -4.08
C HIS A 80 5.66 -29.57 -4.94
N MET A 81 4.85 -29.16 -5.92
CA MET A 81 5.14 -28.00 -6.76
C MET A 81 5.12 -26.69 -5.97
N ALA A 82 4.17 -26.52 -5.05
CA ALA A 82 4.11 -25.33 -4.20
C ALA A 82 5.34 -25.25 -3.29
N MET A 83 5.76 -26.37 -2.69
CA MET A 83 6.95 -26.44 -1.86
C MET A 83 8.22 -26.08 -2.65
N GLN A 84 8.35 -26.55 -3.89
CA GLN A 84 9.47 -26.19 -4.78
C GLN A 84 9.50 -24.68 -5.09
N ALA A 85 8.34 -24.06 -5.38
CA ALA A 85 8.24 -22.63 -5.64
C ALA A 85 8.60 -21.79 -4.41
N ILE A 86 8.12 -22.19 -3.22
CA ILE A 86 8.44 -21.52 -1.94
C ILE A 86 9.94 -21.58 -1.65
N ASN A 87 10.58 -22.74 -1.86
CA ASN A 87 12.02 -22.91 -1.68
C ASN A 87 12.83 -22.04 -2.65
N ALA A 88 12.48 -22.05 -3.94
CA ALA A 88 13.16 -21.26 -4.96
C ALA A 88 13.07 -19.75 -4.66
N PHE A 89 11.90 -19.29 -4.22
CA PHE A 89 11.69 -17.90 -3.82
C PHE A 89 12.54 -17.51 -2.59
N TYR A 90 12.56 -18.37 -1.56
CA TYR A 90 13.34 -18.11 -0.34
C TYR A 90 14.85 -18.06 -0.62
N GLU A 91 15.38 -18.96 -1.44
CA GLU A 91 16.80 -18.95 -1.82
C GLU A 91 17.18 -17.71 -2.64
N ALA A 92 16.29 -17.20 -3.50
CA ALA A 92 16.53 -15.98 -4.27
C ALA A 92 16.64 -14.73 -3.38
N ILE A 93 15.92 -14.68 -2.25
CA ILE A 93 15.93 -13.55 -1.31
C ILE A 93 17.07 -13.66 -0.29
N ARG A 94 17.54 -14.87 0.00
CA ARG A 94 18.60 -15.13 1.00
C ARG A 94 20.01 -14.73 0.54
N GLN A 95 20.22 -14.50 -0.76
CA GLN A 95 21.50 -14.05 -1.35
C GLN A 95 21.82 -12.61 -0.93
#